data_AF-A0A6B1C6G9-F1
#
_entry.id   AF-A0A6B1C6G9-F1
#
_cell.length_a   1.000
_cell.length_b   1.000
_cell.length_c   1.000
_cell.angle_alpha   90.00
_cell.angle_beta   90.00
_cell.angle_gamma   90.00
#
_symmetry.space_group_name_H-M   'P 1'
#
loop_
_entity.id
_entity.type
_entity.pdbx_description
1 polymer ?
#
loop_
_entity_poly.entity_id
_entity_poly.type
_entity_poly.pdbx_seq_one_letter_code
_entity_poly.pdbx_strand_id
1 'polypeptide(L)'
;SYTPGDSAVVAAFAGRPATNNTPTPPEPEQPEQPEQPEQPEQPEQPEEPEQPEQPEQPEQPEQPKKPEVPEQPAEPACATDPGGAMVPVCAAVSGKELTLTFNRDLAAIDSATARALRQLFLVEGAYHHGNPVTQSPNQVAVNGATVTLHLGTAIRPGDEVTVTYFGGNSLQDTDSTPIADFTTTLTAARRD
;
A
#
# COMPACT_ATOMS: atom_id res chain seq x y z
N SER A 1 -33.97 -20.97 -48.02
CA SER A 1 -34.61 -19.79 -48.64
C SER A 1 -36.05 -20.16 -48.97
N TYR A 2 -36.99 -19.67 -48.18
CA TYR A 2 -38.42 -19.93 -48.33
C TYR A 2 -39.04 -18.77 -49.11
N THR A 3 -39.60 -19.07 -50.29
CA THR A 3 -40.68 -18.31 -50.91
C THR A 3 -41.40 -19.25 -51.87
N PRO A 4 -42.72 -19.40 -51.71
CA PRO A 4 -43.56 -19.02 -52.83
C PRO A 4 -44.77 -18.21 -52.36
N GLY A 5 -44.84 -16.97 -52.85
CA GLY A 5 -46.13 -16.37 -53.09
C GLY A 5 -46.71 -16.98 -54.36
N ASP A 6 -48.01 -17.26 -54.35
CA ASP A 6 -48.81 -17.17 -55.57
C ASP A 6 -50.25 -16.86 -55.16
N SER A 7 -50.62 -15.60 -55.34
CA SER A 7 -51.99 -15.13 -55.29
C SER A 7 -52.64 -15.42 -56.63
N ALA A 8 -53.65 -16.29 -56.66
CA ALA A 8 -54.61 -16.32 -57.76
C ALA A 8 -56.00 -16.68 -57.24
N VAL A 9 -56.77 -15.62 -57.01
CA VAL A 9 -58.23 -15.63 -56.98
C VAL A 9 -58.75 -16.06 -58.36
N VAL A 10 -59.69 -17.00 -58.43
CA VAL A 10 -60.94 -16.93 -59.25
C VAL A 10 -61.66 -18.29 -59.20
N ALA A 11 -62.85 -18.35 -58.61
CA ALA A 11 -63.83 -19.38 -58.96
C ALA A 11 -65.25 -18.87 -58.67
N ALA A 12 -65.97 -18.55 -59.73
CA ALA A 12 -67.41 -18.40 -59.75
C ALA A 12 -67.95 -19.31 -60.86
N PHE A 13 -68.92 -20.18 -60.55
CA PHE A 13 -70.25 -20.25 -61.18
C PHE A 13 -71.01 -21.56 -60.86
N ALA A 14 -72.12 -21.37 -60.14
CA ALA A 14 -73.46 -21.98 -60.22
C ALA A 14 -73.70 -23.45 -60.67
N GLY A 15 -74.43 -24.17 -59.81
CA GLY A 15 -75.33 -25.28 -60.16
C GLY A 15 -76.05 -25.84 -58.92
N ARG A 16 -77.37 -25.63 -58.79
CA ARG A 16 -78.29 -26.23 -57.79
C ARG A 16 -79.23 -27.23 -58.51
N PRO A 17 -80.16 -27.95 -57.84
CA PRO A 17 -80.07 -28.84 -56.67
C PRO A 17 -80.86 -30.18 -56.89
N ALA A 18 -80.75 -31.18 -56.01
CA ALA A 18 -81.80 -32.18 -55.82
C ALA A 18 -81.72 -32.86 -54.44
N THR A 19 -82.88 -32.94 -53.81
CA THR A 19 -83.20 -33.23 -52.42
C THR A 19 -83.15 -34.73 -52.07
N ASN A 20 -82.39 -35.10 -51.03
CA ASN A 20 -82.59 -36.37 -50.32
C ASN A 20 -83.05 -36.05 -48.89
N ASN A 21 -84.36 -36.18 -48.66
CA ASN A 21 -85.03 -36.00 -47.37
C ASN A 21 -84.92 -37.31 -46.59
N THR A 22 -83.94 -37.41 -45.70
CA THR A 22 -83.90 -38.42 -44.64
C THR A 22 -84.05 -37.68 -43.32
N PRO A 23 -85.08 -37.94 -42.49
CA PRO A 23 -85.21 -37.25 -41.22
C PRO A 23 -84.11 -37.73 -40.27
N THR A 24 -83.15 -36.85 -40.01
CA THR A 24 -82.11 -37.02 -39.00
C THR A 24 -82.77 -37.16 -37.62
N PRO A 25 -82.38 -38.12 -36.77
CA PRO A 25 -82.90 -38.19 -35.40
C PRO A 25 -82.58 -36.87 -34.66
N PRO A 26 -83.46 -36.39 -33.77
CA PRO A 26 -83.17 -35.21 -32.98
C PRO A 26 -81.90 -35.46 -32.17
N GLU A 27 -80.99 -34.49 -32.24
CA GLU A 27 -79.74 -34.51 -31.48
C GLU A 27 -80.08 -34.54 -29.98
N PRO A 28 -79.38 -35.34 -29.15
CA PRO A 28 -79.65 -35.38 -27.72
C PRO A 28 -79.46 -33.99 -27.11
N GLU A 29 -80.42 -33.55 -26.31
CA GLU A 29 -80.32 -32.27 -25.60
C GLU A 29 -79.06 -32.28 -24.72
N GLN A 30 -78.23 -31.25 -24.88
CA GLN A 30 -77.02 -31.13 -24.08
C GLN A 30 -77.41 -30.96 -22.61
N PRO A 31 -76.76 -31.69 -21.69
CA PRO A 31 -77.03 -31.54 -20.27
C PRO A 31 -76.74 -30.10 -19.83
N GLU A 32 -77.59 -29.55 -18.97
CA GLU A 32 -77.39 -28.24 -18.38
C GLU A 32 -76.03 -28.21 -17.65
N GLN A 33 -75.26 -27.14 -17.87
CA GLN A 33 -73.97 -27.00 -17.20
C GLN A 33 -74.20 -26.84 -15.69
N PRO A 34 -73.41 -27.52 -14.85
CA PRO A 34 -73.51 -27.36 -13.41
C PRO A 34 -73.22 -25.91 -13.01
N GLU A 35 -73.95 -25.41 -12.01
CA GLU A 35 -73.71 -24.10 -11.44
C GLU A 35 -72.26 -24.02 -10.92
N GLN A 36 -71.61 -22.88 -11.16
CA GLN A 36 -70.25 -22.70 -10.66
C GLN A 36 -70.27 -22.58 -9.13
N PRO A 37 -69.31 -23.21 -8.44
CA PRO A 37 -69.20 -23.09 -6.99
C PRO A 37 -68.94 -21.64 -6.60
N GLU A 38 -69.52 -21.23 -5.47
CA GLU A 38 -69.25 -19.91 -4.88
C GLU A 38 -67.75 -19.78 -4.56
N GLN A 39 -67.22 -18.57 -4.75
CA GLN A 39 -65.82 -18.32 -4.45
C GLN A 39 -65.58 -18.37 -2.94
N PRO A 40 -64.46 -18.95 -2.50
CA PRO A 40 -64.10 -18.96 -1.09
C PRO A 40 -63.87 -17.54 -0.57
N GLU A 41 -64.25 -17.31 0.69
CA GLU A 41 -63.96 -16.05 1.37
C GLU A 41 -62.44 -15.83 1.45
N GLN A 42 -62.00 -14.58 1.30
CA GLN A 42 -60.59 -14.28 1.44
C GLN A 42 -60.14 -14.46 2.89
N PRO A 43 -58.97 -15.06 3.12
CA PRO A 43 -58.41 -15.17 4.45
C PRO A 43 -58.13 -13.79 5.04
N GLU A 44 -58.35 -13.64 6.34
CA GLU A 44 -57.97 -12.44 7.08
C GLU A 44 -56.47 -12.20 6.97
N GLN A 45 -56.07 -10.93 6.87
CA GLN A 45 -54.65 -10.60 6.80
C GLN A 45 -53.98 -10.87 8.16
N PRO A 46 -52.75 -11.43 8.16
CA PRO A 46 -51.99 -11.58 9.39
C PRO A 46 -51.74 -10.22 10.05
N GLU A 47 -51.77 -10.19 11.38
CA GLU A 47 -51.30 -9.03 12.13
C GLU A 47 -49.83 -8.75 11.83
N GLU A 48 -49.46 -7.47 11.72
CA GLU A 48 -48.07 -7.09 11.51
C GLU A 48 -47.21 -7.50 12.71
N PRO A 49 -46.05 -8.12 12.48
CA PRO A 49 -45.15 -8.48 13.57
C PRO A 49 -44.64 -7.23 14.29
N GLU A 50 -44.56 -7.32 15.62
CA GLU A 50 -43.95 -6.27 16.43
C GLU A 50 -42.50 -6.01 15.99
N GLN A 51 -42.10 -4.74 15.94
CA GLN A 51 -40.74 -4.40 15.56
C GLN A 51 -39.76 -4.92 16.62
N PRO A 52 -38.64 -5.54 16.19
CA PRO A 52 -37.62 -5.98 17.13
C PRO A 52 -37.03 -4.78 17.87
N GLU A 53 -36.78 -4.97 19.16
CA GLU A 53 -36.07 -3.98 19.97
C GLU A 53 -34.69 -3.69 19.36
N GLN A 54 -34.28 -2.43 19.37
CA GLN A 54 -32.97 -2.07 18.86
C GLN A 54 -31.88 -2.70 19.73
N PRO A 55 -30.84 -3.29 19.11
CA PRO A 55 -29.71 -3.81 19.88
C PRO A 55 -29.02 -2.68 20.63
N GLU A 56 -28.62 -2.96 21.86
CA GLU A 56 -27.80 -2.04 22.64
C GLU A 56 -26.51 -1.74 21.89
N GLN A 57 -26.08 -0.47 21.94
CA GLN A 57 -24.83 -0.09 21.30
C GLN A 57 -23.66 -0.81 22.00
N PRO A 58 -22.72 -1.39 21.23
CA PRO A 58 -21.54 -1.99 21.81
C PRO A 58 -20.74 -0.91 22.55
N GLU A 59 -20.23 -1.27 23.73
CA GLU A 59 -19.32 -0.42 24.49
C GLU A 59 -18.10 -0.10 23.62
N GLN A 60 -17.63 1.16 23.70
CA GLN A 60 -16.43 1.53 22.96
C GLN A 60 -15.24 0.71 23.44
N PRO A 61 -14.45 0.12 22.53
CA PRO A 61 -13.24 -0.58 22.91
C PRO A 61 -12.30 0.38 23.64
N GLU A 62 -11.70 -0.09 24.72
CA GLU A 62 -10.67 0.66 25.42
C GLU A 62 -9.57 1.08 24.44
N GLN A 63 -9.09 2.32 24.57
CA GLN A 63 -8.01 2.80 23.71
C GLN A 63 -6.79 1.89 23.89
N PRO A 64 -6.16 1.43 22.80
CA PRO A 64 -4.94 0.66 22.89
C PRO A 64 -3.90 1.48 23.65
N LYS A 65 -3.29 0.86 24.66
CA LYS A 65 -2.15 1.46 25.36
C LYS A 65 -1.12 1.86 24.31
N LYS A 66 -0.61 3.10 24.41
CA LYS A 66 0.47 3.59 23.56
C LYS A 66 1.58 2.54 23.59
N PRO A 67 2.02 2.00 22.44
CA PRO A 67 3.10 1.03 22.44
C PRO A 67 4.27 1.64 23.20
N GLU A 68 4.82 0.91 24.16
CA GLU A 68 6.12 1.23 24.71
C GLU A 68 7.05 1.40 23.51
N VAL A 69 7.69 2.55 23.43
CA VAL A 69 8.72 2.79 22.43
C VAL A 69 9.67 1.61 22.57
N PRO A 70 9.86 0.77 21.54
CA PRO A 70 10.86 -0.28 21.65
C PRO A 70 12.15 0.43 22.07
N GLU A 71 12.72 0.00 23.20
CA GLU A 71 14.07 0.43 23.56
C GLU A 71 14.87 0.26 22.28
N GLN A 72 15.43 1.37 21.78
CA GLN A 72 16.25 1.34 20.57
C GLN A 72 17.16 0.13 20.71
N PRO A 73 17.26 -0.74 19.67
CA PRO A 73 18.17 -1.85 19.73
C PRO A 73 19.49 -1.28 20.21
N ALA A 74 19.96 -1.74 21.38
CA ALA A 74 21.21 -1.28 21.96
C ALA A 74 22.20 -1.22 20.80
N GLU A 75 22.71 -0.02 20.52
CA GLU A 75 23.57 0.22 19.37
C GLU A 75 24.56 -0.94 19.30
N PRO A 76 24.73 -1.58 18.13
CA PRO A 76 25.65 -2.70 18.02
C PRO A 76 26.93 -2.24 18.68
N ALA A 77 27.36 -2.95 19.74
CA ALA A 77 28.49 -2.57 20.57
C ALA A 77 29.70 -2.36 19.65
N CYS A 78 29.87 -1.11 19.26
CA CYS A 78 30.70 -0.73 18.14
C CYS A 78 32.13 -0.81 18.65
N ALA A 79 32.97 -1.47 17.85
CA ALA A 79 34.26 -1.99 18.25
C ALA A 79 35.05 -1.00 19.14
N THR A 80 35.48 -1.51 20.30
CA THR A 80 36.34 -0.78 21.22
C THR A 80 37.68 -0.52 20.54
N ASP A 81 37.93 0.76 20.21
CA ASP A 81 39.23 1.41 20.02
C ASP A 81 40.26 0.79 19.04
N PRO A 82 40.59 1.49 17.95
CA PRO A 82 41.93 1.50 17.39
C PRO A 82 42.61 2.86 17.68
N GLY A 83 42.88 3.16 18.95
CA GLY A 83 43.84 4.17 19.37
C GLY A 83 43.40 5.62 19.31
N GLY A 84 42.47 6.04 20.18
CA GLY A 84 42.35 7.44 20.64
C GLY A 84 41.97 8.52 19.61
N ALA A 85 41.89 8.18 18.32
CA ALA A 85 41.46 9.06 17.24
C ALA A 85 39.93 9.17 17.22
N MET A 86 39.43 10.37 16.90
CA MET A 86 38.00 10.58 16.70
C MET A 86 37.60 10.05 15.32
N VAL A 87 36.91 8.93 15.28
CA VAL A 87 36.45 8.27 14.05
C VAL A 87 35.01 7.78 14.22
N PRO A 88 34.21 7.70 13.14
CA PRO A 88 32.91 7.09 13.20
C PRO A 88 33.08 5.57 13.37
N VAL A 89 32.37 5.03 14.35
CA VAL A 89 32.46 3.62 14.74
C VAL A 89 31.31 2.81 14.14
N CYS A 90 30.17 3.46 13.90
CA CYS A 90 29.00 2.83 13.28
C CYS A 90 28.52 3.64 12.08
N ALA A 91 27.97 2.94 11.08
CA ALA A 91 27.24 3.54 9.98
C ALA A 91 25.88 2.86 9.84
N ALA A 92 24.82 3.65 9.77
CA ALA A 92 23.46 3.20 9.50
C ALA A 92 22.91 3.89 8.26
N VAL A 93 22.31 3.14 7.34
CA VAL A 93 21.73 3.67 6.11
C VAL A 93 20.21 3.50 6.09
N SER A 94 19.52 4.56 5.68
CA SER A 94 18.11 4.55 5.30
C SER A 94 17.95 5.14 3.90
N GLY A 95 18.07 4.29 2.88
CA GLY A 95 17.99 4.70 1.48
C GLY A 95 19.10 5.69 1.09
N LYS A 96 18.76 6.98 1.04
CA LYS A 96 19.70 8.08 0.70
C LYS A 96 20.31 8.76 1.92
N GLU A 97 19.92 8.39 3.12
CA GLU A 97 20.44 8.98 4.35
C GLU A 97 21.42 8.02 4.99
N LEU A 98 22.65 8.49 5.20
CA LEU A 98 23.70 7.76 5.90
C LEU A 98 23.95 8.44 7.25
N THR A 99 23.74 7.71 8.33
CA THR A 99 23.95 8.18 9.70
C THR A 99 25.24 7.55 10.21
N LEU A 100 26.21 8.36 10.56
CA LEU A 100 27.48 7.94 11.15
C LEU A 100 27.45 8.25 12.64
N THR A 101 27.77 7.27 13.48
CA THR A 101 27.89 7.46 14.92
C THR A 101 29.38 7.49 15.29
N PHE A 102 29.81 8.58 15.92
CA PHE A 102 31.17 8.78 16.38
C PHE A 102 31.37 8.26 17.80
N ASN A 103 32.63 8.01 18.15
CA ASN A 103 33.01 7.58 19.50
C ASN A 103 32.87 8.69 20.56
N ARG A 104 32.66 9.94 20.14
CA ARG A 104 32.46 11.10 21.03
C ARG A 104 31.44 12.06 20.43
N ASP A 105 30.92 12.94 21.27
CA ASP A 105 30.01 13.99 20.87
C ASP A 105 30.73 15.07 20.05
N LEU A 106 30.16 15.45 18.91
CA LEU A 106 30.67 16.57 18.13
C LEU A 106 30.11 17.89 18.65
N ALA A 107 30.93 18.95 18.57
CA ALA A 107 30.46 20.31 18.76
C ALA A 107 29.42 20.67 17.70
N ALA A 108 28.42 21.45 18.13
CA ALA A 108 27.43 21.99 17.22
C ALA A 108 28.12 22.87 16.16
N ILE A 109 27.92 22.50 14.89
CA ILE A 109 28.46 23.25 13.77
C ILE A 109 27.44 24.27 13.27
N ASP A 110 27.93 25.39 12.76
CA ASP A 110 27.09 26.36 12.06
C ASP A 110 26.74 25.88 10.64
N SER A 111 25.73 26.52 10.04
CA SER A 111 25.26 26.18 8.68
C SER A 111 26.31 26.39 7.59
N ALA A 112 27.28 27.28 7.77
CA ALA A 112 28.36 27.49 6.81
C ALA A 112 29.37 26.34 6.87
N THR A 113 29.75 25.91 8.07
CA THR A 113 30.55 24.72 8.30
C THR A 113 29.85 23.48 7.75
N ALA A 114 28.57 23.26 8.07
CA ALA A 114 27.77 22.16 7.51
C ALA A 114 27.77 22.14 5.97
N ARG A 115 27.73 23.33 5.35
CA ARG A 115 27.80 23.46 3.89
C ARG A 115 29.18 23.15 3.33
N ALA A 116 30.26 23.50 4.04
CA ALA A 116 31.63 23.14 3.67
C ALA A 116 31.85 21.63 3.75
N LEU A 117 31.33 20.99 4.81
CA LEU A 117 31.46 19.55 5.03
C LEU A 117 30.91 18.70 3.88
N ARG A 118 29.93 19.21 3.12
CA ARG A 118 29.39 18.55 1.93
C ARG A 118 30.47 18.13 0.93
N GLN A 119 31.56 18.89 0.81
CA GLN A 119 32.65 18.59 -0.12
C GLN A 119 33.84 17.91 0.56
N LEU A 120 33.85 17.88 1.89
CA LEU A 120 34.93 17.30 2.69
C LEU A 120 34.64 15.85 3.06
N PHE A 121 33.38 15.43 2.97
CA PHE A 121 32.98 14.04 3.07
C PHE A 121 32.91 13.40 1.70
N LEU A 122 33.58 12.25 1.58
CA LEU A 122 33.55 11.39 0.44
C LEU A 122 32.99 10.04 0.89
N VAL A 123 31.93 9.57 0.22
CA VAL A 123 31.26 8.32 0.57
C VAL A 123 31.33 7.40 -0.63
N GLU A 124 31.96 6.25 -0.44
CA GLU A 124 32.09 5.16 -1.40
C GLU A 124 31.33 3.93 -0.87
N GLY A 125 30.71 3.15 -1.74
CA GLY A 125 29.83 2.03 -1.36
C GLY A 125 28.41 2.16 -1.90
N ALA A 126 28.08 3.27 -2.58
CA ALA A 126 26.88 3.34 -3.39
C ALA A 126 27.12 2.64 -4.73
N TYR A 127 26.17 1.81 -5.18
CA TYR A 127 26.27 1.14 -6.47
C TYR A 127 25.30 1.74 -7.48
N HIS A 128 25.84 2.26 -8.59
CA HIS A 128 25.04 2.68 -9.74
C HIS A 128 25.30 1.70 -10.89
N HIS A 129 24.28 0.92 -11.26
CA HIS A 129 24.39 -0.14 -12.27
C HIS A 129 25.47 -1.20 -11.97
N GLY A 130 25.74 -1.49 -10.70
CA GLY A 130 26.73 -2.49 -10.29
C GLY A 130 28.18 -1.98 -10.22
N ASN A 131 28.43 -0.71 -10.54
CA ASN A 131 29.73 -0.08 -10.30
C ASN A 131 29.71 0.72 -9.00
N PRO A 132 30.78 0.68 -8.19
CA PRO A 132 30.92 1.54 -7.02
C PRO A 132 30.98 2.99 -7.50
N VAL A 133 30.22 3.84 -6.81
CA VAL A 133 30.16 5.27 -7.02
C VAL A 133 30.65 5.95 -5.77
N THR A 134 31.64 6.80 -5.96
CA THR A 134 32.09 7.77 -4.98
C THR A 134 31.22 9.00 -5.11
N GLN A 135 30.59 9.41 -4.02
CA GLN A 135 29.72 10.58 -3.99
C GLN A 135 29.98 11.45 -2.77
N SER A 136 29.73 12.74 -2.93
CA SER A 136 29.70 13.70 -1.85
C SER A 136 28.26 13.90 -1.36
N PRO A 137 28.04 14.08 -0.05
CA PRO A 137 26.71 14.32 0.48
C PRO A 137 26.17 15.70 0.06
N ASN A 138 24.90 15.74 -0.30
CA ASN A 138 24.14 16.96 -0.57
C ASN A 138 23.86 17.76 0.70
N GLN A 139 23.84 17.13 1.86
CA GLN A 139 23.65 17.82 3.13
C GLN A 139 24.33 17.02 4.23
N VAL A 140 24.92 17.74 5.18
CA VAL A 140 25.51 17.16 6.39
C VAL A 140 24.83 17.83 7.57
N ALA A 141 24.32 17.03 8.49
CA ALA A 141 23.75 17.46 9.74
C ALA A 141 24.50 16.75 10.88
N VAL A 142 24.85 17.48 11.92
CA VAL A 142 25.53 16.94 13.10
C VAL A 142 24.60 17.10 14.29
N ASN A 143 24.40 16.02 15.04
CA ASN A 143 23.52 15.97 16.20
C ASN A 143 24.20 15.12 17.30
N GLY A 144 24.91 15.80 18.21
CA GLY A 144 25.74 15.17 19.23
C GLY A 144 26.81 14.28 18.59
N ALA A 145 26.89 13.02 19.02
CA ALA A 145 27.77 12.01 18.43
C ALA A 145 27.36 11.52 17.03
N THR A 146 26.20 11.92 16.50
CA THR A 146 25.71 11.42 15.20
C THR A 146 25.85 12.45 14.08
N VAL A 147 26.28 11.99 12.91
CA VAL A 147 26.37 12.80 11.69
C VAL A 147 25.48 12.17 10.63
N THR A 148 24.44 12.90 10.21
CA THR A 148 23.53 12.49 9.14
C THR A 148 23.96 13.12 7.83
N LEU A 149 24.26 12.28 6.83
CA LEU A 149 24.69 12.63 5.49
C LEU A 149 23.56 12.28 4.52
N HIS A 150 23.03 13.29 3.82
CA HIS A 150 22.06 13.06 2.74
C HIS A 150 22.81 12.89 1.42
N LEU A 151 22.73 11.70 0.84
CA LEU A 151 23.42 11.30 -0.37
C LEU A 151 22.56 11.51 -1.62
N GLY A 152 23.19 11.59 -2.79
CA GLY A 152 22.48 11.64 -4.07
C GLY A 152 21.98 10.26 -4.51
N THR A 153 22.82 9.25 -4.30
CA THR A 153 22.60 7.85 -4.63
C THR A 153 22.35 7.05 -3.36
N ALA A 154 21.31 6.22 -3.38
CA ALA A 154 20.99 5.35 -2.25
C ALA A 154 22.06 4.27 -2.07
N ILE A 155 22.40 3.96 -0.82
CA ILE A 155 23.28 2.85 -0.45
C ILE A 155 22.40 1.70 0.04
N ARG A 156 22.79 0.45 -0.25
CA ARG A 156 22.06 -0.71 0.23
C ARG A 156 22.51 -1.04 1.66
N PRO A 157 21.58 -1.33 2.57
CA PRO A 157 21.96 -1.83 3.88
C PRO A 157 22.66 -3.18 3.74
N GLY A 158 23.75 -3.38 4.49
CA GLY A 158 24.61 -4.56 4.46
C GLY A 158 25.84 -4.41 3.56
N ASP A 159 25.92 -3.40 2.69
CA ASP A 159 27.12 -3.13 1.90
C ASP A 159 28.19 -2.41 2.74
N GLU A 160 29.46 -2.62 2.40
CA GLU A 160 30.58 -1.87 2.99
C GLU A 160 30.62 -0.46 2.40
N VAL A 161 30.67 0.53 3.29
CA VAL A 161 30.74 1.93 2.95
C VAL A 161 32.04 2.49 3.47
N THR A 162 32.87 2.98 2.55
CA THR A 162 34.08 3.72 2.91
C THR A 162 33.73 5.20 2.98
N VAL A 163 33.83 5.77 4.18
CA VAL A 163 33.69 7.20 4.40
C VAL A 163 35.07 7.80 4.61
N THR A 164 35.38 8.79 3.79
CA THR A 164 36.59 9.58 3.92
C THR A 164 36.23 11.01 4.29
N TYR A 165 36.88 11.51 5.31
CA TYR A 165 36.74 12.87 5.77
C TYR A 165 38.08 13.59 5.62
N PHE A 166 38.06 14.69 4.85
CA PHE A 166 39.24 15.54 4.61
C PHE A 166 39.07 16.95 5.17
N GLY A 167 38.16 17.15 6.12
CA GLY A 167 37.85 18.49 6.63
C GLY A 167 38.82 19.02 7.68
N GLY A 168 39.74 18.18 8.17
CA GLY A 168 40.65 18.52 9.26
C GLY A 168 39.89 19.21 10.38
N ASN A 169 40.28 20.43 10.73
CA ASN A 169 39.70 21.19 11.85
C ASN A 169 38.25 21.69 11.65
N SER A 170 37.56 21.33 10.56
CA SER A 170 36.19 21.78 10.32
C SER A 170 35.18 21.09 11.26
N LEU A 171 35.48 19.87 11.71
CA LEU A 171 34.74 19.21 12.78
C LEU A 171 35.56 19.20 14.06
N GLN A 172 34.91 19.44 15.18
CA GLN A 172 35.53 19.49 16.49
C GLN A 172 34.66 18.72 17.50
N ASP A 173 35.30 18.15 18.51
CA ASP A 173 34.63 17.63 19.72
C ASP A 173 33.95 18.77 20.48
N THR A 174 33.01 18.42 21.36
CA THR A 174 32.55 19.28 22.46
C THR A 174 33.70 19.91 23.27
N ASP A 175 34.83 19.21 23.40
CA ASP A 175 36.07 19.71 24.00
C ASP A 175 36.92 20.62 23.08
N SER A 176 36.38 21.06 21.94
CA SER A 176 37.08 21.85 20.90
C SER A 176 38.31 21.17 20.30
N THR A 177 38.39 19.84 20.39
CA THR A 177 39.47 19.07 19.76
C THR A 177 39.13 18.82 18.29
N PRO A 178 39.94 19.29 17.32
CA PRO A 178 39.65 19.08 15.90
C PRO A 178 39.74 17.60 15.52
N ILE A 179 38.83 17.16 14.66
CA ILE A 179 38.84 15.82 14.08
C ILE A 179 39.90 15.79 12.98
N ALA A 180 40.86 14.87 13.06
CA ALA A 180 41.82 14.68 11.98
C ALA A 180 41.13 14.12 10.72
N ASP A 181 41.79 14.25 9.57
CA ASP A 181 41.40 13.51 8.38
C ASP A 181 41.42 12.00 8.66
N PHE A 182 40.36 11.31 8.26
CA PHE A 182 40.23 9.88 8.48
C PHE A 182 39.59 9.21 7.27
N THR A 183 39.99 7.97 7.04
CA THR A 183 39.32 7.05 6.11
C THR A 183 38.90 5.84 6.92
N THR A 184 37.61 5.54 6.91
CA THR A 184 37.06 4.41 7.64
C THR A 184 36.08 3.64 6.77
N THR A 185 36.14 2.32 6.87
CA THR A 185 35.21 1.44 6.18
C THR A 185 34.27 0.85 7.21
N LEU A 186 32.98 1.11 7.03
CA LEU A 186 31.91 0.73 7.94
C LEU A 186 30.87 -0.05 7.17
N THR A 187 30.38 -1.15 7.73
CA THR A 187 29.22 -1.84 7.16
C THR A 187 27.99 -1.00 7.41
N ALA A 188 27.26 -0.65 6.36
CA ALA A 188 26.05 0.16 6.48
C ALA A 188 24.92 -0.68 7.08
N ALA A 189 24.70 -0.57 8.38
CA ALA A 189 23.59 -1.23 9.06
C ALA A 189 22.25 -0.69 8.54
N ARG A 190 21.22 -1.54 8.50
CA ARG A 190 19.86 -1.08 8.20
C ARG A 190 19.37 -0.20 9.35
N ARG A 191 18.92 1.01 9.04
CA ARG A 191 18.13 1.83 9.98
C ARG A 191 16.66 1.43 9.78
N ASP A 192 16.12 0.64 10.71
CA ASP A 192 14.69 0.25 10.74
C ASP A 192 13.76 1.41 11.11
#